data_AF-A0A6G3WRY5-F1
#
_entry.id   AF-A0A6G3WRY5-F1
#
_cell.length_a   1.000
_cell.length_b   1.000
_cell.length_c   1.000
_cell.angle_alpha   90.00
_cell.angle_beta   90.00
_cell.angle_gamma   90.00
#
_symmetry.space_group_name_H-M   'P 1'
#
loop_
_entity.id
_entity.type
_entity.pdbx_description
1 polymer ?
#
loop_
_entity_poly.entity_id
_entity_poly.type
_entity_poly.pdbx_seq_one_letter_code
_entity_poly.pdbx_strand_id
1 'polypeptide(L)'
;LTAAGVPDELAVRVAGFSSAFPALDIVAIADRTGQDPLEVAEVYYDLADRLRITQLMDRIIELPRADRWQSMARASIREDLYAAHAALTSDVLSVGNGSSTPEERFLAWESKNAAILARSRSTLEEIQGSDAFDLANLSVAMRTMRTLLRTHA
;
A
#
# COMPACT_ATOMS: atom_id res chain seq x y z
N LEU A 1 19.30 8.80 -12.43
CA LEU A 1 19.63 7.86 -13.53
C LEU A 1 20.42 8.55 -14.64
N THR A 2 19.93 9.66 -15.20
CA THR A 2 20.64 10.46 -16.23
C THR A 2 21.98 11.03 -15.73
N ALA A 3 22.02 11.57 -14.51
CA ALA A 3 23.27 12.01 -13.86
C ALA A 3 24.31 10.89 -13.65
N ALA A 4 23.89 9.62 -13.75
CA ALA A 4 24.76 8.44 -13.69
C ALA A 4 25.08 7.87 -15.10
N GLY A 5 24.76 8.60 -16.18
CA GLY A 5 25.05 8.21 -17.57
C GLY A 5 24.02 7.31 -18.24
N VAL A 6 22.87 7.04 -17.62
CA VAL A 6 21.79 6.27 -18.24
C VAL A 6 21.10 7.15 -19.31
N PRO A 7 20.91 6.66 -20.56
CA PRO A 7 20.20 7.41 -21.61
C PRO A 7 18.81 7.85 -21.17
N ASP A 8 18.38 9.06 -21.58
CA ASP A 8 17.15 9.70 -21.11
C ASP A 8 15.90 8.82 -21.28
N GLU A 9 15.70 8.23 -22.46
CA GLU A 9 14.53 7.36 -22.71
C GLU A 9 14.49 6.14 -21.78
N LEU A 10 15.65 5.54 -21.51
CA LEU A 10 15.76 4.41 -20.59
C LEU A 10 15.56 4.86 -19.15
N ALA A 11 16.12 6.01 -18.76
CA ALA A 11 15.94 6.58 -17.43
C ALA A 11 14.46 6.87 -17.13
N VAL A 12 13.73 7.45 -18.09
CA VAL A 12 12.29 7.70 -17.98
C VAL A 12 11.52 6.39 -17.82
N ARG A 13 11.81 5.40 -18.68
CA ARG A 13 11.11 4.11 -18.62
C ARG A 13 11.33 3.38 -17.29
N VAL A 14 12.57 3.34 -16.82
CA VAL A 14 12.93 2.69 -15.55
C VAL A 14 12.32 3.44 -14.36
N ALA A 15 12.30 4.77 -14.39
CA ALA A 15 11.66 5.58 -13.35
C ALA A 15 10.15 5.29 -13.24
N GLY A 16 9.49 4.95 -14.36
CA GLY A 16 8.07 4.59 -14.37
C GLY A 16 7.74 3.20 -13.82
N PHE A 17 8.71 2.30 -13.63
CA PHE A 17 8.43 0.92 -13.19
C PHE A 17 7.91 0.81 -11.76
N SER A 18 8.25 1.75 -10.87
CA SER A 18 7.68 1.79 -9.51
C SER A 18 6.17 2.04 -9.53
N SER A 19 5.67 2.80 -10.51
CA SER A 19 4.24 3.07 -10.71
C SER A 19 3.51 1.97 -11.48
N ALA A 20 4.24 1.08 -12.17
CA ALA A 20 3.62 0.03 -12.98
C ALA A 20 2.84 -1.00 -12.15
N PHE A 21 3.30 -1.34 -10.94
CA PHE A 21 2.61 -2.30 -10.07
C PHE A 21 1.30 -1.72 -9.50
N PRO A 22 1.28 -0.53 -8.86
CA PRO A 22 0.03 0.12 -8.46
C PRO A 22 -0.97 0.27 -9.60
N ALA A 23 -0.51 0.55 -10.82
CA ALA A 23 -1.41 0.71 -11.97
C ALA A 23 -2.21 -0.56 -12.28
N LEU A 24 -1.64 -1.75 -12.05
CA LEU A 24 -2.36 -3.02 -12.23
C LEU A 24 -3.50 -3.16 -11.22
N ASP A 25 -3.25 -2.85 -9.95
CA ASP A 25 -4.27 -2.89 -8.90
C ASP A 25 -5.37 -1.86 -9.17
N ILE A 26 -4.99 -0.64 -9.54
CA ILE A 26 -5.92 0.45 -9.86
C ILE A 26 -6.86 0.06 -11.00
N VAL A 27 -6.32 -0.44 -12.11
CA VAL A 27 -7.14 -0.84 -13.26
C VAL A 27 -8.02 -2.04 -12.92
N ALA A 28 -7.51 -3.03 -12.18
CA ALA A 28 -8.29 -4.20 -11.76
C ALA A 28 -9.44 -3.82 -10.81
N ILE A 29 -9.21 -2.87 -9.90
CA ILE A 29 -10.27 -2.35 -9.01
C ILE A 29 -11.30 -1.58 -9.84
N ALA A 30 -10.86 -0.67 -10.71
CA ALA A 30 -11.73 0.14 -11.56
C ALA A 30 -12.66 -0.73 -12.42
N ASP A 31 -12.13 -1.77 -13.06
CA ASP A 31 -12.90 -2.74 -13.84
C ASP A 31 -13.96 -3.45 -12.97
N ARG A 32 -13.57 -3.92 -11.78
CA ARG A 32 -14.47 -4.64 -10.86
C ARG A 32 -15.55 -3.75 -10.24
N THR A 33 -15.25 -2.48 -9.95
CA THR A 33 -16.19 -1.56 -9.30
C THR A 33 -16.97 -0.68 -10.29
N GLY A 34 -16.59 -0.69 -11.58
CA GLY A 34 -17.17 0.17 -12.60
C GLY A 34 -16.86 1.66 -12.41
N GLN A 35 -15.77 1.98 -11.70
CA GLN A 35 -15.34 3.35 -11.42
C GLN A 35 -14.27 3.82 -12.41
N ASP A 36 -14.08 5.14 -12.49
CA ASP A 36 -13.00 5.70 -13.30
C ASP A 36 -11.62 5.35 -12.70
N PRO A 37 -10.63 4.89 -13.49
CA PRO A 37 -9.31 4.55 -12.99
C PRO A 37 -8.58 5.69 -12.27
N LEU A 38 -8.81 6.96 -12.65
CA LEU A 38 -8.21 8.09 -11.93
C LEU A 38 -8.84 8.26 -10.55
N GLU A 39 -10.16 8.13 -10.42
CA GLU A 39 -10.83 8.18 -9.11
C GLU A 39 -10.33 7.07 -8.17
N VAL A 40 -10.12 5.86 -8.71
CA VAL A 40 -9.53 4.75 -7.95
C VAL A 40 -8.09 5.07 -7.56
N ALA A 41 -7.30 5.64 -8.46
CA ALA A 41 -5.92 6.04 -8.18
C ALA A 41 -5.85 7.09 -7.07
N GLU A 42 -6.74 8.08 -7.06
CA GLU A 42 -6.80 9.11 -6.02
C GLU A 42 -7.02 8.49 -4.64
N VAL A 43 -8.00 7.59 -4.50
CA VAL A 43 -8.23 6.87 -3.23
C VAL A 43 -7.07 5.94 -2.89
N TYR A 44 -6.49 5.26 -3.89
CA TYR A 44 -5.34 4.37 -3.70
C TYR A 44 -4.15 5.13 -3.11
N TYR A 45 -3.75 6.26 -3.70
CA TYR A 45 -2.61 7.03 -3.23
C TYR A 45 -2.88 7.83 -1.95
N ASP A 46 -4.08 8.41 -1.77
CA ASP A 46 -4.46 9.06 -0.50
C ASP A 46 -4.40 8.06 0.67
N LEU A 47 -4.89 6.84 0.47
CA LEU A 47 -4.78 5.79 1.47
C LEU A 47 -3.32 5.39 1.75
N ALA A 48 -2.48 5.34 0.71
CA ALA A 48 -1.06 5.03 0.83
C ALA A 48 -0.35 6.02 1.77
N ASP A 49 -0.64 7.31 1.60
CA ASP A 49 -0.06 8.38 2.40
C ASP A 49 -0.59 8.34 3.84
N ARG A 50 -1.90 8.20 4.01
CA ARG A 50 -2.56 8.16 5.33
C ARG A 50 -2.08 6.98 6.18
N LEU A 51 -1.83 5.82 5.57
CA LEU A 51 -1.39 4.60 6.26
C LEU A 51 0.12 4.36 6.17
N ARG A 52 0.86 5.28 5.55
CA ARG A 52 2.31 5.18 5.36
C ARG A 52 2.75 3.88 4.67
N ILE A 53 1.97 3.44 3.67
CA ILE A 53 2.22 2.21 2.92
C ILE A 53 3.52 2.32 2.11
N THR A 54 3.80 3.50 1.55
CA THR A 54 5.05 3.77 0.82
C THR A 54 6.28 3.53 1.69
N GLN A 55 6.25 3.99 2.95
CA GLN A 55 7.35 3.77 3.89
C GLN A 55 7.51 2.29 4.25
N LEU A 56 6.42 1.53 4.38
CA LEU A 56 6.50 0.07 4.55
C LEU A 56 7.13 -0.60 3.33
N MET A 57 6.77 -0.16 2.12
CA MET A 57 7.34 -0.64 0.88
C MET A 57 8.85 -0.39 0.81
N ASP A 58 9.31 0.80 1.17
CA ASP A 58 10.73 1.16 1.21
C ASP A 58 11.51 0.24 2.15
N ARG A 59 10.95 -0.02 3.34
CA ARG A 59 11.59 -0.94 4.29
C ARG A 59 11.61 -2.39 3.81
N ILE A 60 10.57 -2.86 3.10
CA ILE A 60 10.61 -4.15 2.39
C ILE A 60 11.72 -4.14 1.34
N ILE A 61 11.93 -3.01 0.66
CA ILE A 61 12.97 -2.90 -0.37
C ILE A 61 14.37 -3.06 0.21
N GLU A 62 14.59 -2.49 1.41
CA GLU A 62 15.86 -2.50 2.16
C GLU A 62 16.19 -3.84 2.82
N LEU A 63 15.24 -4.76 2.93
CA LEU A 63 15.48 -6.07 3.53
C LEU A 63 16.68 -6.81 2.88
N PRO A 64 17.49 -7.54 3.68
CA PRO A 64 18.62 -8.30 3.19
C PRO A 64 18.22 -9.32 2.11
N ARG A 65 19.16 -9.56 1.19
CA ARG A 65 19.04 -10.58 0.13
C ARG A 65 20.22 -11.55 0.19
N ALA A 66 20.57 -11.99 1.39
CA ALA A 66 21.75 -12.82 1.61
C ALA A 66 21.57 -14.24 1.04
N ASP A 67 20.32 -14.71 0.91
CA ASP A 67 20.01 -16.00 0.32
C ASP A 67 18.70 -16.02 -0.48
N ARG A 68 18.41 -17.18 -1.08
CA ARG A 68 17.20 -17.44 -1.88
C ARG A 68 15.92 -17.28 -1.05
N TRP A 69 15.91 -17.73 0.20
CA TRP A 69 14.72 -17.72 1.06
C TRP A 69 14.36 -16.31 1.48
N GLN A 70 15.35 -15.48 1.82
CA GLN A 70 15.16 -14.06 2.09
C GLN A 70 14.63 -13.31 0.87
N SER A 71 15.15 -13.63 -0.32
CA SER A 71 14.66 -13.06 -1.58
C SER A 71 13.19 -13.42 -1.84
N MET A 72 12.81 -14.68 -1.59
CA MET A 72 11.42 -15.14 -1.70
C MET A 72 10.50 -14.50 -0.65
N ALA A 73 10.94 -14.42 0.60
CA ALA A 73 10.18 -13.79 1.69
C ALA A 73 9.90 -12.31 1.38
N ARG A 74 10.91 -11.58 0.92
CA ARG A 74 10.77 -10.17 0.50
C ARG A 74 9.77 -10.01 -0.66
N ALA A 75 9.83 -10.90 -1.65
CA ALA A 75 8.88 -10.87 -2.77
C ALA A 75 7.44 -11.13 -2.28
N SER A 76 7.24 -12.14 -1.43
CA SER A 76 5.93 -12.48 -0.85
C SER A 76 5.37 -11.36 0.03
N ILE A 77 6.18 -10.74 0.89
CA ILE A 77 5.72 -9.64 1.74
C ILE A 77 5.31 -8.43 0.91
N ARG A 78 6.07 -8.12 -0.16
CA ARG A 78 5.70 -7.05 -1.09
C ARG A 78 4.37 -7.32 -1.78
N GLU A 79 4.16 -8.56 -2.24
CA GLU A 79 2.90 -8.97 -2.86
C GLU A 79 1.73 -8.88 -1.87
N ASP A 80 1.92 -9.36 -0.63
CA ASP A 80 0.90 -9.23 0.42
C ASP A 80 0.58 -7.76 0.74
N LEU A 81 1.57 -6.86 0.68
CA LEU A 81 1.36 -5.43 0.91
C LEU A 81 0.54 -4.78 -0.21
N TYR A 82 0.84 -5.09 -1.48
CA TYR A 82 0.02 -4.64 -2.61
C TYR A 82 -1.40 -5.17 -2.50
N ALA A 83 -1.57 -6.47 -2.24
CA ALA A 83 -2.90 -7.06 -2.07
C ALA A 83 -3.69 -6.42 -0.92
N ALA A 84 -3.04 -6.12 0.20
CA ALA A 84 -3.69 -5.45 1.33
C ALA A 84 -4.08 -4.01 1.00
N HIS A 85 -3.22 -3.27 0.29
CA HIS A 85 -3.50 -1.91 -0.17
C HIS A 85 -4.69 -1.90 -1.12
N ALA A 86 -4.68 -2.72 -2.16
CA ALA A 86 -5.76 -2.86 -3.13
C ALA A 86 -7.11 -3.21 -2.47
N ALA A 87 -7.08 -4.12 -1.48
CA ALA A 87 -8.28 -4.51 -0.76
C ALA A 87 -8.82 -3.38 0.13
N LEU A 88 -7.97 -2.63 0.83
CA LEU A 88 -8.38 -1.46 1.61
C LEU A 88 -8.90 -0.34 0.70
N THR A 89 -8.28 -0.10 -0.46
CA THR A 89 -8.79 0.86 -1.45
C THR A 89 -10.19 0.48 -1.89
N SER A 90 -10.44 -0.80 -2.20
CA SER A 90 -11.78 -1.28 -2.55
C SER A 90 -12.79 -1.08 -1.41
N ASP A 91 -12.37 -1.27 -0.16
CA ASP A 91 -13.20 -1.08 1.02
C ASP A 91 -13.58 0.40 1.23
N VAL A 92 -12.61 1.31 1.09
CA VAL A 92 -12.85 2.76 1.12
C VAL A 92 -13.75 3.20 -0.04
N LEU A 93 -13.59 2.64 -1.24
CA LEU A 93 -14.46 2.91 -2.38
C LEU A 93 -15.90 2.38 -2.18
N SER A 94 -16.10 1.41 -1.29
CA SER A 94 -17.43 0.87 -0.98
C SER A 94 -18.29 1.79 -0.11
N VAL A 95 -17.68 2.81 0.51
CA VAL A 95 -18.37 3.79 1.34
C VAL A 95 -18.47 5.15 0.64
N GLY A 96 -19.40 5.98 1.12
CA GLY A 96 -19.75 7.25 0.50
C GLY A 96 -20.83 7.11 -0.57
N ASN A 97 -20.94 8.10 -1.43
CA ASN A 97 -21.84 8.12 -2.58
C ASN A 97 -21.08 8.51 -3.86
N GLY A 98 -21.75 8.51 -5.01
CA GLY A 98 -21.13 8.79 -6.31
C GLY A 98 -20.51 10.18 -6.47
N SER A 99 -20.75 11.11 -5.53
CA SER A 99 -20.12 12.44 -5.50
C SER A 99 -19.10 12.61 -4.38
N SER A 100 -18.87 11.58 -3.55
CA SER A 100 -17.96 11.69 -2.42
C SER A 100 -16.51 11.76 -2.87
N THR A 101 -15.78 12.75 -2.35
CA THR A 101 -14.35 12.91 -2.57
C THR A 101 -13.55 11.77 -1.91
N PRO A 102 -12.29 11.53 -2.30
CA PRO A 102 -11.43 10.55 -1.62
C PRO A 102 -11.35 10.76 -0.10
N GLU A 103 -11.22 12.02 0.35
CA GLU A 103 -11.16 12.36 1.76
C GLU A 103 -12.48 12.04 2.49
N GLU A 104 -13.63 12.37 1.90
CA GLU A 104 -14.93 12.05 2.49
C GLU A 104 -15.16 10.54 2.61
N ARG A 105 -14.76 9.78 1.58
CA ARG A 105 -14.82 8.30 1.61
C ARG A 105 -13.92 7.75 2.72
N PHE A 106 -12.69 8.26 2.83
CA PHE A 106 -11.76 7.86 3.88
C PHE A 106 -12.32 8.15 5.27
N LEU A 107 -12.83 9.36 5.52
CA LEU A 107 -13.39 9.73 6.83
C LEU A 107 -14.62 8.88 7.19
N ALA A 108 -15.48 8.59 6.22
CA ALA A 108 -16.62 7.70 6.43
C ALA A 108 -16.18 6.26 6.74
N TRP A 109 -15.15 5.76 6.04
CA TRP A 109 -14.55 4.46 6.31
C TRP A 109 -13.87 4.42 7.69
N GLU A 110 -13.10 5.45 8.03
CA GLU A 110 -12.39 5.60 9.29
C GLU A 110 -13.37 5.64 10.46
N SER A 111 -14.49 6.36 10.35
CA SER A 111 -15.51 6.43 11.40
C SER A 111 -16.05 5.04 11.76
N LYS A 112 -16.28 4.17 10.76
CA LYS A 112 -16.72 2.78 10.97
C LYS A 112 -15.62 1.89 11.56
N ASN A 113 -14.35 2.23 11.28
CA ASN A 113 -13.17 1.43 11.63
C ASN A 113 -12.32 2.07 12.75
N ALA A 114 -12.81 3.09 13.45
CA ALA A 114 -11.97 3.99 14.25
C ALA A 114 -11.11 3.25 15.29
N ALA A 115 -11.71 2.33 16.04
CA ALA A 115 -11.01 1.61 17.11
C ALA A 115 -9.90 0.69 16.56
N ILE A 116 -10.14 0.00 15.44
CA ILE A 116 -9.15 -0.90 14.84
C ILE A 116 -8.08 -0.11 14.11
N LEU A 117 -8.45 0.97 13.42
CA LEU A 117 -7.53 1.85 12.73
C LEU A 117 -6.57 2.53 13.70
N ALA A 118 -7.06 3.06 14.83
CA ALA A 118 -6.22 3.69 15.84
C ALA A 118 -5.16 2.72 16.40
N ARG A 119 -5.55 1.48 16.71
CA ARG A 119 -4.60 0.45 17.17
C ARG A 119 -3.60 0.09 16.08
N SER A 120 -4.07 -0.13 14.86
CA SER A 120 -3.20 -0.48 13.74
C SER A 120 -2.19 0.61 13.44
N ARG A 121 -2.61 1.89 13.43
CA ARG A 121 -1.70 3.04 13.27
C ARG A 121 -0.62 3.05 14.34
N SER A 122 -1.00 2.89 15.61
CA SER A 122 -0.04 2.85 16.72
C SER A 122 0.99 1.73 16.56
N THR A 123 0.58 0.52 16.19
CA THR A 123 1.50 -0.59 15.94
C THR A 123 2.42 -0.33 14.73
N LEU A 124 1.88 0.21 13.63
CA LEU A 124 2.69 0.53 12.45
C LEU A 124 3.70 1.63 12.74
N GLU A 125 3.34 2.64 13.54
CA GLU A 125 4.23 3.71 13.97
C GLU A 125 5.37 3.20 14.87
N GLU A 126 5.07 2.30 15.81
CA GLU A 126 6.08 1.66 16.66
C GLU A 126 7.10 0.86 15.81
N ILE A 127 6.60 0.11 14.83
CA ILE A 127 7.44 -0.64 13.89
C ILE A 127 8.31 0.30 13.04
N GLN A 128 7.76 1.42 12.57
CA GLN A 128 8.51 2.41 11.80
C GLN A 128 9.60 3.12 12.60
N GLY A 129 9.36 3.33 13.91
CA GLY A 129 10.31 3.96 14.84
C GLY A 129 11.41 3.02 15.34
N SER A 130 11.38 1.73 14.98
CA SER A 130 12.38 0.77 15.41
C SER A 130 13.72 0.95 14.69
N ASP A 131 14.82 0.87 15.44
CA ASP A 131 16.19 0.96 14.92
C ASP A 131 16.55 -0.24 14.01
N ALA A 132 15.95 -1.40 14.27
CA ALA A 132 16.12 -2.61 13.48
C ALA A 132 14.81 -2.97 12.79
N PHE A 133 14.85 -3.08 11.46
CA PHE A 133 13.70 -3.47 10.66
C PHE A 133 14.01 -4.75 9.91
N ASP A 134 13.55 -5.87 10.46
CA ASP A 134 13.77 -7.19 9.92
C ASP A 134 12.46 -7.89 9.50
N LEU A 135 12.56 -9.16 9.12
CA LEU A 135 11.40 -9.96 8.72
C LEU A 135 10.36 -10.13 9.84
N ALA A 136 10.75 -10.09 11.11
CA ALA A 136 9.83 -10.25 12.23
C ALA A 136 8.97 -8.99 12.36
N ASN A 137 9.58 -7.80 12.37
CA ASN A 137 8.85 -6.52 12.39
C ASN A 137 7.88 -6.41 11.20
N LEU A 138 8.30 -6.81 10.00
CA LEU A 138 7.42 -6.84 8.83
C LEU A 138 6.27 -7.82 8.94
N SER A 139 6.52 -9.00 9.50
CA SER A 139 5.46 -9.99 9.71
C SER A 139 4.36 -9.43 10.62
N VAL A 140 4.75 -8.66 11.64
CA VAL A 140 3.79 -7.94 12.49
C VAL A 140 3.08 -6.83 11.70
N ALA A 141 3.80 -6.02 10.93
CA ALA A 141 3.20 -4.98 10.10
C ALA A 141 2.15 -5.56 9.13
N MET A 142 2.47 -6.67 8.47
CA MET A 142 1.55 -7.35 7.55
C MET A 142 0.33 -7.94 8.26
N ARG A 143 0.50 -8.48 9.48
CA ARG A 143 -0.62 -8.92 10.31
C ARG A 143 -1.52 -7.75 10.70
N THR A 144 -0.94 -6.60 11.01
CA THR A 144 -1.66 -5.36 11.32
C THR A 144 -2.45 -4.85 10.11
N MET A 145 -1.83 -4.80 8.93
CA MET A 145 -2.52 -4.47 7.67
C MET A 145 -3.71 -5.41 7.40
N ARG A 146 -3.50 -6.73 7.57
CA ARG A 146 -4.57 -7.72 7.40
C ARG A 146 -5.69 -7.59 8.43
N THR A 147 -5.39 -7.07 9.61
CA THR A 147 -6.38 -6.84 10.66
C THR A 147 -7.35 -5.72 10.27
N LEU A 148 -6.89 -4.70 9.53
CA LEU A 148 -7.75 -3.66 8.97
C LEU A 148 -8.76 -4.21 7.94
N LEU A 149 -8.42 -5.28 7.24
CA LEU A 149 -9.30 -5.90 6.22
C LEU A 149 -10.42 -6.78 6.81
N ARG A 150 -10.29 -7.22 8.07
CA ARG A 150 -11.20 -8.23 8.65
C ARG A 150 -12.52 -7.65 9.16
N THR A 151 -12.76 -6.35 9.02
CA THR A 151 -13.97 -5.70 9.55
C THR A 151 -15.24 -6.01 8.74
N HIS A 152 -15.13 -6.72 7.62
CA HIS A 152 -16.24 -7.06 6.71
C HIS A 152 -16.62 -8.56 6.64
N ALA A 153 -16.23 -9.37 7.62
CA ALA A 153 -16.65 -10.79 7.72
C ALA A 153 -17.82 -10.98 8.69
#